data_AF-X1CEV8-F1
#
_entry.id   AF-X1CEV8-F1
#
_cell.length_a   1.000
_cell.length_b   1.000
_cell.length_c   1.000
_cell.angle_alpha   90.00
_cell.angle_beta   90.00
_cell.angle_gamma   90.00
#
_symmetry.space_group_name_H-M   'P 1'
#
loop_
_entity.id
_entity.type
_entity.pdbx_description
1 polymer ?
#
loop_
_entity_poly.entity_id
_entity_poly.type
_entity_poly.pdbx_seq_one_letter_code
_entity_poly.pdbx_strand_id
1 'polypeptide(L)' 'MILDLDWFLLAVNVAYTYFMSRGKKIGLWILLGIQPGWALYGWQTGGHGIIALSVFYSIIAIMGIRKWKKEN' A
#
# COMPACT_ATOMS: atom_id res chain seq x y z
N MET A 1 -7.07 6.43 -18.96
CA MET A 1 -7.73 6.46 -17.64
C MET A 1 -7.42 5.24 -16.78
N ILE A 2 -7.71 4.00 -17.21
CA ILE A 2 -7.24 2.78 -16.48
C ILE A 2 -5.71 2.68 -16.49
N LEU A 3 -5.09 2.91 -17.66
CA LEU A 3 -3.63 2.85 -17.81
C LEU A 3 -2.89 3.83 -16.87
N ASP A 4 -3.46 5.02 -16.62
CA ASP A 4 -2.84 6.04 -15.77
C ASP A 4 -2.80 5.62 -14.29
N LEU A 5 -3.82 4.87 -13.83
CA LEU A 5 -3.90 4.34 -12.47
C LEU A 5 -2.92 3.19 -12.27
N ASP A 6 -2.78 2.30 -13.24
CA ASP A 6 -1.90 1.12 -13.16
C ASP A 6 -0.42 1.53 -13.05
N TRP A 7 0.02 2.47 -13.89
CA TRP A 7 1.38 3.00 -13.83
C TRP A 7 1.66 3.75 -12.52
N PHE A 8 0.67 4.48 -12.00
CA PHE A 8 0.78 5.14 -10.70
C PHE A 8 0.92 4.12 -9.56
N LEU A 9 0.05 3.11 -9.51
CA LEU A 9 0.11 2.05 -8.50
C LEU A 9 1.45 1.31 -8.56
N LEU A 10 1.95 1.00 -9.75
CA LEU A 10 3.25 0.39 -9.93
C LEU A 10 4.38 1.27 -9.37
N ALA A 11 4.40 2.55 -9.73
CA ALA A 11 5.43 3.49 -9.27
C ALA A 11 5.45 3.64 -7.74
N VAL A 12 4.29 3.76 -7.11
CA VAL A 12 4.18 3.88 -5.65
C VAL A 12 4.58 2.57 -4.96
N ASN A 13 4.29 1.41 -5.55
CA ASN A 13 4.70 0.12 -5.01
C ASN A 13 6.22 -0.07 -5.08
N VAL A 14 6.86 0.33 -6.18
CA VAL A 14 8.33 0.35 -6.31
C VAL A 14 8.96 1.27 -5.26
N ALA A 15 8.40 2.48 -5.06
CA ALA A 15 8.86 3.39 -4.02
C ALA A 15 8.73 2.76 -2.62
N TYR A 16 7.59 2.15 -2.31
CA TYR A 16 7.36 1.40 -1.07
C TYR A 16 8.45 0.35 -0.85
N THR A 17 8.69 -0.53 -1.83
CA THR A 17 9.69 -1.61 -1.71
C THR A 17 11.10 -1.05 -1.48
N TYR A 18 11.46 0.03 -2.18
CA TYR A 18 12.75 0.69 -2.01
C TYR A 18 12.93 1.28 -0.60
N PHE A 19 11.90 1.96 -0.07
CA PHE A 19 12.00 2.54 1.27
C PHE A 19 12.01 1.48 2.37
N MET A 20 11.22 0.41 2.22
CA MET A 20 11.22 -0.71 3.15
C MET A 20 12.54 -1.48 3.14
N SER A 21 13.16 -1.69 1.97
CA SER A 21 14.45 -2.40 1.89
C SER A 21 15.58 -1.64 2.59
N ARG A 22 15.47 -0.31 2.69
CA ARG A 22 16.37 0.55 3.47
C ARG A 22 15.95 0.72 4.93
N GLY A 23 14.94 -0.01 5.40
CA GLY A 23 14.40 0.11 6.76
C GLY A 23 13.79 1.48 7.05
N LYS A 24 13.44 2.28 6.02
CA LYS A 24 12.88 3.61 6.21
C LYS A 24 11.40 3.52 6.58
N LYS A 25 11.06 4.12 7.71
CA LYS A 25 9.71 4.20 8.30
C LYS A 25 8.68 4.82 7.35
N ILE A 26 9.12 5.69 6.44
CA ILE A 26 8.29 6.28 5.38
C ILE A 26 7.62 5.21 4.50
N GLY A 27 8.24 4.02 4.35
CA GLY A 27 7.66 2.90 3.60
C GLY A 27 6.31 2.44 4.15
N LEU A 28 6.12 2.45 5.47
CA LEU A 28 4.83 2.07 6.08
C LEU A 28 3.72 3.07 5.78
N TRP A 29 4.05 4.36 5.68
CA TRP A 29 3.10 5.41 5.31
C TRP A 29 2.73 5.35 3.82
N ILE A 30 3.72 5.05 2.96
CA ILE A 30 3.49 4.81 1.53
C ILE A 30 2.61 3.58 1.33
N LEU A 31 2.87 2.49 2.08
CA LEU A 31 2.04 1.29 2.04
C LEU A 31 0.59 1.59 2.43
N LEU A 32 0.36 2.42 3.46
CA LEU A 32 -0.99 2.81 3.86
C LEU A 32 -1.69 3.67 2.80
N GLY A 33 -0.95 4.61 2.20
CA GLY A 33 -1.48 5.55 1.21
C GLY A 33 -1.85 4.91 -0.14
N ILE A 34 -1.21 3.80 -0.53
CA ILE A 34 -1.48 3.13 -1.82
C ILE A 34 -2.69 2.18 -1.77
N GLN A 35 -3.12 1.70 -0.60
CA GLN A 35 -4.20 0.71 -0.50
C GLN A 35 -5.55 1.17 -1.07
N PRO A 36 -6.00 2.43 -0.87
CA PRO A 36 -7.23 2.91 -1.50
C PRO A 36 -7.19 2.81 -3.03
N GLY A 37 -6.02 3.00 -3.65
CA GLY A 37 -5.84 2.86 -5.08
C GLY A 37 -5.97 1.40 -5.55
N TRP A 38 -5.41 0.44 -4.81
CA TRP A 38 -5.60 -0.99 -5.08
C TRP A 38 -7.04 -1.46 -4.83
N ALA A 39 -7.72 -0.90 -3.82
CA ALA A 39 -9.14 -1.16 -3.57
C ALA A 39 -10.01 -0.67 -4.73
N LEU A 40 -9.74 0.55 -5.23
CA LEU A 40 -10.43 1.12 -6.39
C LEU A 40 -10.16 0.31 -7.66
N TYR A 41 -8.91 -0.11 -7.88
CA TYR A 41 -8.56 -1.01 -8.98
C TYR A 41 -9.32 -2.33 -8.89
N GLY A 42 -9.32 -2.98 -7.72
CA GLY A 42 -10.06 -4.21 -7.49
C GLY A 42 -11.57 -4.06 -7.71
N TRP A 43 -12.14 -2.90 -7.37
CA TRP A 43 -13.55 -2.58 -7.68
C TRP A 43 -13.79 -2.49 -9.19
N GLN A 44 -12.92 -1.79 -9.92
CA GLN A 44 -13.04 -1.59 -11.37
C GLN A 44 -12.88 -2.89 -12.16
N THR A 45 -12.02 -3.81 -11.71
CA THR A 45 -11.77 -5.08 -12.40
C THR A 45 -12.64 -6.24 -11.89
N GLY A 46 -13.57 -6.00 -10.96
CA GLY A 46 -14.35 -7.05 -10.29
C GLY A 46 -13.53 -7.98 -9.40
N GLY A 47 -12.28 -7.61 -9.10
CA GLY A 47 -11.32 -8.35 -8.29
C GLY A 47 -11.55 -8.17 -6.79
N HIS A 48 -12.62 -8.77 -6.26
CA HIS A 48 -12.94 -8.74 -4.82
C HIS A 48 -11.79 -9.24 -3.92
N GLY A 49 -10.96 -10.16 -4.43
CA GLY A 49 -9.75 -10.61 -3.75
C GLY A 49 -8.73 -9.50 -3.54
N ILE A 50 -8.55 -8.59 -4.52
CA ILE A 50 -7.65 -7.43 -4.43
C ILE A 50 -8.17 -6.43 -3.38
N ILE A 51 -9.50 -6.23 -3.33
CA ILE A 51 -10.13 -5.38 -2.31
C ILE A 51 -9.84 -5.93 -0.91
N ALA A 52 -10.09 -7.22 -0.67
CA ALA A 52 -9.78 -7.85 0.61
C ALA A 52 -8.30 -7.76 0.97
N LEU A 53 -7.41 -7.98 -0.01
CA LEU A 53 -5.96 -7.86 0.15
C LEU A 53 -5.56 -6.43 0.55
N SER A 54 -6.16 -5.41 -0.09
CA SER A 54 -5.85 -4.00 0.18
C SER A 54 -6.24 -3.57 1.59
N VAL A 55 -7.36 -4.08 2.10
CA VAL A 55 -7.80 -3.85 3.48
C VAL A 55 -6.84 -4.53 4.45
N PHE A 56 -6.44 -5.78 4.16
CA PHE A 56 -5.49 -6.51 4.99
C PHE A 56 -4.13 -5.81 5.08
N TYR A 57 -3.58 -5.34 3.96
CA TYR A 57 -2.33 -4.58 3.94
C TYR A 57 -2.44 -3.22 4.65
N SER A 58 -3.62 -2.59 4.64
CA SER A 58 -3.87 -1.36 5.42
C SER A 58 -3.71 -1.62 6.92
N ILE A 59 -4.23 -2.74 7.42
CA ILE A 59 -4.11 -3.14 8.82
C ILE A 59 -2.64 -3.40 9.17
N ILE A 60 -1.91 -4.13 8.31
CA ILE A 60 -0.47 -4.38 8.50
C ILE A 60 0.32 -3.07 8.56
N ALA A 61 0.05 -2.13 7.65
CA ALA A 61 0.71 -0.83 7.64
C ALA A 61 0.48 -0.08 8.96
N ILE A 62 -0.76 -0.03 9.45
CA ILE A 62 -1.11 0.61 10.72
C ILE A 62 -0.42 -0.09 11.90
N MET A 63 -0.44 -1.43 11.94
CA MET A 63 0.25 -2.20 12.98
C MET A 63 1.75 -1.96 12.97
N GLY A 64 2.37 -1.91 11.79
CA GLY A 64 3.78 -1.57 11.62
C GLY A 64 4.10 -0.17 12.15
N ILE A 65 3.29 0.84 11.83
CA ILE A 65 3.45 2.21 12.34
C ILE A 65 3.32 2.24 13.87
N ARG A 66 2.33 1.53 14.43
CA ARG A 66 2.13 1.45 15.88
C ARG A 66 3.28 0.76 16.59
N LYS A 67 3.78 -0.36 16.04
CA LYS A 67 4.94 -1.07 16.58
C LYS A 67 6.17 -0.17 16.56
N TRP A 68 6.41 0.49 15.43
CA TRP A 68 7.52 1.43 15.31
C TRP A 68 7.45 2.57 16.35
N LYS A 69 6.25 3.14 16.56
CA LYS A 69 6.02 4.19 17.58
C LYS A 69 6.18 3.69 19.03
N LYS A 70 6.13 2.38 19.29
CA LYS A 70 6.40 1.83 20.63
C LYS A 70 7.88 1.60 20.88
N GLU A 71 8.65 1.39 19.83
CA GLU A 71 10.09 1.12 19.89
C GLU A 71 10.94 2.41 19.85
N ASN A 72 10.34 3.59 19.69
CA ASN A 72 10.97 4.92 19.78
C ASN A 72 10.16 5.79 20.74
#